data_AF-A0A3N2BZP8-F1
#
_entry.id   AF-A0A3N2BZP8-F1
#
_cell.length_a   1.000
_cell.length_b   1.000
_cell.length_c   1.000
_cell.angle_alpha   90.00
_cell.angle_beta   90.00
_cell.angle_gamma   90.00
#
_symmetry.space_group_name_H-M   'P 1'
#
loop_
_entity.id
_entity.type
_entity.pdbx_description
1 polymer ?
#
loop_
_entity_poly.entity_id
_entity_poly.type
_entity_poly.pdbx_seq_one_letter_code
_entity_poly.pdbx_strand_id
1 'polypeptide(L)'
;MNATTPRPTFRKPAVLGAVAIGAGALLAVGAPLAASAHVSVTPTSTAAGSYTVLSFAVGHGCDGSPTTSLSFEIPEEINAVTPTVNPNWTIDKQMAPLAKPITDSHGEQLAERVGTVVYTAKTPLADGYRDTVSFQVQLPADAEGKTLVFPVTQTCEVGQTDWTDVAKDGQTEDDLESPAPVVVVTAAEAGDHHGGAAMDDDGDGDHTEAAAATDAGTTDVLGRVLGIAGLVVGAAGIVIAASARRAASDAKRQA
;
A
#
# COMPACT_ATOMS: atom_id res chain seq x y z
N MET A 1 35.71 8.38 82.77
CA MET A 1 36.65 9.47 82.46
C MET A 1 36.82 9.50 80.94
N ASN A 2 36.63 10.67 80.34
CA ASN A 2 36.45 10.95 78.90
C ASN A 2 37.54 10.39 77.97
N ALA A 3 37.12 9.94 76.77
CA ALA A 3 37.80 10.23 75.49
C ALA A 3 36.84 9.88 74.33
N THR A 4 36.12 10.85 73.76
CA THR A 4 36.45 11.57 72.50
C THR A 4 36.19 10.76 71.22
N THR A 5 35.02 10.99 70.62
CA THR A 5 34.62 10.54 69.29
C THR A 5 35.28 11.38 68.19
N PRO A 6 35.79 10.80 67.10
CA PRO A 6 35.98 11.51 65.85
C PRO A 6 34.84 11.20 64.87
N ARG A 7 34.28 12.26 64.28
CA ARG A 7 33.27 12.24 63.21
C ARG A 7 34.00 12.25 61.86
N PRO A 8 33.84 11.25 60.97
CA PRO A 8 34.29 11.40 59.60
C PRO A 8 33.19 12.06 58.76
N THR A 9 33.62 13.11 58.08
CA THR A 9 32.89 13.96 57.13
C THR A 9 32.52 13.20 55.85
N PHE A 10 31.24 13.23 55.45
CA PHE A 10 30.81 12.76 54.13
C PHE A 10 31.29 13.72 53.04
N ARG A 11 32.24 13.27 52.21
CA ARG A 11 32.53 13.89 50.91
C ARG A 11 31.66 13.24 49.85
N LYS A 12 30.76 14.01 49.23
CA LYS A 12 29.99 13.58 48.07
C LYS A 12 30.92 13.50 46.85
N PRO A 13 31.01 12.39 46.11
CA PRO A 13 31.59 12.42 44.78
C PRO A 13 30.59 13.10 43.84
N ALA A 14 31.06 14.14 43.16
CA ALA A 14 30.37 14.73 42.03
C ALA A 14 30.27 13.67 40.92
N VAL A 15 29.05 13.24 40.62
CA VAL A 15 28.76 12.42 39.43
C VAL A 15 28.56 13.41 38.27
N LEU A 16 29.63 13.65 37.53
CA LEU A 16 29.58 14.22 36.19
C LEU A 16 29.80 13.09 35.19
N GLY A 17 28.88 12.96 34.24
CA GLY A 17 29.13 12.30 32.96
C GLY A 17 28.48 10.93 32.79
N ALA A 18 27.28 10.93 32.20
CA ALA A 18 26.86 9.92 31.21
C ALA A 18 25.57 10.39 30.51
N VAL A 19 25.68 11.43 29.68
CA VAL A 19 24.72 11.61 28.57
C VAL A 19 25.42 11.09 27.33
N ALA A 20 25.21 9.82 27.03
CA ALA A 20 25.65 9.20 25.78
C ALA A 20 24.41 8.56 25.13
N ILE A 21 23.69 9.42 24.39
CA ILE A 21 23.03 9.16 23.11
C ILE A 21 22.51 7.71 22.95
N GLY A 22 21.34 7.45 23.50
CA GLY A 22 20.45 6.38 23.03
C GLY A 22 19.70 6.86 21.79
N ALA A 23 20.34 6.81 20.62
CA ALA A 23 19.70 7.09 19.33
C ALA A 23 20.03 5.96 18.36
N GLY A 24 19.25 4.88 18.43
CA GLY A 24 19.47 3.73 17.54
C GLY A 24 18.42 2.63 17.64
N ALA A 25 17.20 2.92 18.08
CA ALA A 25 16.16 1.89 18.26
C ALA A 25 14.76 2.30 17.81
N LEU A 26 14.60 3.30 16.93
CA LEU A 26 13.26 3.74 16.49
C LEU A 26 13.17 4.00 14.98
N LEU A 27 13.64 3.05 14.18
CA LEU A 27 13.23 2.94 12.77
C LEU A 27 12.82 1.50 12.44
N ALA A 28 12.01 0.91 13.33
CA ALA A 28 10.96 0.03 12.84
C ALA A 28 9.79 0.97 12.50
N VAL A 29 9.77 1.47 11.26
CA VAL A 29 8.51 1.96 10.68
C VAL A 29 7.65 0.70 10.57
N GLY A 30 6.97 0.38 11.67
CA GLY A 30 5.81 -0.48 11.61
C GLY A 30 4.86 0.25 10.69
N ALA A 31 4.66 -0.27 9.47
CA ALA A 31 3.36 -0.09 8.85
C ALA A 31 2.33 -0.37 9.94
N PRO A 32 1.35 0.51 10.18
CA PRO A 32 0.34 0.24 11.19
C PRO A 32 -0.23 -1.13 10.84
N LEU A 33 0.06 -2.11 11.70
CA LEU A 33 -0.70 -3.36 11.77
C LEU A 33 -2.04 -2.99 12.41
N ALA A 34 -2.75 -2.04 11.81
CA ALA A 34 -4.18 -1.96 11.97
C ALA A 34 -4.65 -3.34 11.51
N ALA A 35 -5.24 -4.10 12.42
CA ALA A 35 -6.07 -5.22 12.01
C ALA A 35 -7.16 -4.58 11.13
N SER A 36 -6.95 -4.58 9.80
CA SER A 36 -7.82 -3.89 8.85
C SER A 36 -9.16 -4.58 8.87
N ALA A 37 -10.07 -4.06 9.68
CA ALA A 37 -11.47 -4.45 9.67
C ALA A 37 -12.12 -3.96 8.36
N HIS A 38 -11.67 -2.82 7.85
CA HIS A 38 -12.26 -2.19 6.69
C HIS A 38 -11.96 -2.96 5.40
N VAL A 39 -12.92 -2.89 4.46
CA VAL A 39 -12.65 -3.27 3.08
C VAL A 39 -11.60 -2.31 2.53
N SER A 40 -10.48 -2.84 2.06
CA SER A 40 -9.37 -2.05 1.53
C SER A 40 -9.25 -2.26 0.02
N VAL A 41 -8.78 -1.23 -0.68
CA VAL A 41 -8.45 -1.30 -2.11
C VAL A 41 -6.95 -1.17 -2.33
N THR A 42 -6.40 -2.02 -3.19
CA THR A 42 -5.01 -1.94 -3.64
C THR A 42 -4.99 -1.82 -5.17
N PRO A 43 -4.61 -0.65 -5.73
CA PRO A 43 -4.42 -0.48 -7.16
C PRO A 43 -3.04 -0.98 -7.62
N THR A 44 -2.93 -1.53 -8.83
CA THR A 44 -1.63 -1.84 -9.46
C THR A 44 -0.92 -0.60 -10.02
N SER A 45 -1.69 0.44 -10.33
CA SER A 45 -1.21 1.78 -10.71
C SER A 45 -2.24 2.84 -10.28
N THR A 46 -1.76 4.04 -9.97
CA THR A 46 -2.59 5.21 -9.65
C THR A 46 -2.50 6.30 -10.70
N ALA A 47 -1.69 6.14 -11.75
CA ALA A 47 -1.44 7.19 -12.73
C ALA A 47 -2.69 7.51 -13.57
N ALA A 48 -2.97 8.80 -13.79
CA ALA A 48 -4.07 9.25 -14.64
C ALA A 48 -3.98 8.61 -16.05
N GLY A 49 -5.12 8.14 -16.57
CA GLY A 49 -5.23 7.49 -17.88
C GLY A 49 -4.77 6.02 -17.93
N SER A 50 -4.11 5.52 -16.88
CA SER A 50 -3.60 4.15 -16.84
C SER A 50 -4.71 3.11 -16.65
N TYR A 51 -4.48 1.91 -17.18
CA TYR A 51 -5.24 0.73 -16.78
C TYR A 51 -4.68 0.19 -15.47
N THR A 52 -5.56 -0.04 -14.50
CA THR A 52 -5.18 -0.53 -13.18
C THR A 52 -6.11 -1.66 -12.75
N VAL A 53 -5.54 -2.69 -12.10
CA VAL A 53 -6.34 -3.70 -11.40
C VAL A 53 -6.53 -3.21 -9.98
N LEU A 54 -7.79 -3.05 -9.58
CA LEU A 54 -8.18 -2.73 -8.22
C LEU A 54 -8.49 -4.04 -7.48
N SER A 55 -7.69 -4.37 -6.47
CA SER A 55 -7.90 -5.52 -5.60
C SER A 55 -8.55 -5.08 -4.29
N PHE A 56 -9.79 -5.51 -4.07
CA PHE A 56 -10.55 -5.25 -2.86
C PHE A 56 -10.47 -6.45 -1.92
N ALA A 57 -10.07 -6.22 -0.67
CA ALA A 57 -9.95 -7.27 0.33
C ALA A 57 -10.98 -7.10 1.45
N VAL A 58 -11.71 -8.17 1.77
CA VAL A 58 -12.62 -8.26 2.91
C VAL A 58 -12.05 -9.25 3.92
N GLY A 59 -11.97 -8.85 5.19
CA GLY A 59 -11.29 -9.63 6.24
C GLY A 59 -12.20 -10.27 7.29
N HIS A 60 -13.47 -9.86 7.38
CA HIS A 60 -14.42 -10.33 8.37
C HIS A 60 -15.86 -10.28 7.85
N GLY A 61 -16.76 -10.92 8.59
CA GLY A 61 -18.21 -10.85 8.39
C GLY A 61 -18.87 -9.67 9.13
N CYS A 62 -20.15 -9.43 8.88
CA CYS A 62 -20.91 -8.35 9.52
C CYS A 62 -21.28 -8.79 10.94
N ASP A 63 -20.70 -8.14 11.96
CA ASP A 63 -20.83 -8.57 13.37
C ASP A 63 -20.53 -10.08 13.58
N GLY A 64 -19.57 -10.62 12.81
CA GLY A 64 -19.20 -12.03 12.82
C GLY A 64 -20.08 -12.96 11.97
N SER A 65 -21.10 -12.43 11.28
CA SER A 65 -21.93 -13.18 10.34
C SER A 65 -21.26 -13.34 8.98
N PRO A 66 -21.24 -14.56 8.37
CA PRO A 66 -20.57 -14.80 7.10
C PRO A 66 -21.03 -13.88 5.96
N THR A 67 -20.07 -13.38 5.16
CA THR A 67 -20.33 -12.50 4.02
C THR A 67 -20.91 -13.28 2.85
N THR A 68 -22.03 -12.81 2.30
CA THR A 68 -22.72 -13.42 1.16
C THR A 68 -22.60 -12.60 -0.11
N SER A 69 -22.39 -11.29 -0.01
CA SER A 69 -22.24 -10.41 -1.17
C SER A 69 -21.36 -9.20 -0.88
N LEU A 70 -20.67 -8.72 -1.92
CA LEU A 70 -20.01 -7.43 -1.97
C LEU A 70 -20.51 -6.67 -3.20
N SER A 71 -21.12 -5.51 -2.99
CA SER A 71 -21.60 -4.63 -4.05
C SER A 71 -20.74 -3.39 -4.11
N PHE A 72 -20.07 -3.17 -5.24
CA PHE A 72 -19.13 -2.06 -5.47
C PHE A 72 -19.79 -1.03 -6.37
N GLU A 73 -19.99 0.18 -5.85
CA GLU A 73 -20.41 1.32 -6.65
C GLU A 73 -19.22 1.88 -7.45
N ILE A 74 -19.42 2.06 -8.75
CA ILE A 74 -18.39 2.53 -9.68
C ILE A 74 -18.52 4.04 -9.87
N PRO A 75 -17.47 4.84 -9.56
CA PRO A 75 -17.42 6.27 -9.82
C PRO A 75 -17.93 6.65 -11.21
N GLU A 76 -18.63 7.77 -11.33
CA GLU A 76 -19.18 8.25 -12.61
C GLU A 76 -18.10 8.52 -13.66
N GLU A 77 -16.89 8.83 -13.21
CA GLU A 77 -15.73 9.11 -14.04
C GLU A 77 -15.16 7.84 -14.70
N ILE A 78 -15.50 6.65 -14.21
CA ILE A 78 -15.02 5.37 -14.75
C ILE A 78 -16.04 4.82 -15.76
N ASN A 79 -15.62 4.80 -17.02
CA ASN A 79 -16.48 4.38 -18.14
C ASN A 79 -16.44 2.87 -18.42
N ALA A 80 -15.35 2.19 -18.07
CA ALA A 80 -15.15 0.78 -18.37
C ALA A 80 -14.64 0.03 -17.14
N VAL A 81 -15.29 -1.10 -16.85
CA VAL A 81 -14.92 -2.02 -15.75
C VAL A 81 -14.94 -3.45 -16.26
N THR A 82 -13.86 -4.16 -16.02
CA THR A 82 -13.69 -5.58 -16.37
C THR A 82 -13.44 -6.40 -15.10
N PRO A 83 -14.48 -7.00 -14.51
CA PRO A 83 -14.34 -7.89 -13.37
C PRO A 83 -13.43 -9.08 -13.64
N THR A 84 -12.48 -9.34 -12.74
CA THR A 84 -11.69 -10.57 -12.75
C THR A 84 -12.57 -11.73 -12.30
N VAL A 85 -12.62 -12.79 -13.10
CA VAL A 85 -13.32 -14.03 -12.73
C VAL A 85 -12.73 -14.59 -11.44
N ASN A 86 -13.58 -14.87 -10.46
CA ASN A 86 -13.18 -15.47 -9.19
C ASN A 86 -13.91 -16.82 -8.99
N PRO A 87 -13.21 -17.92 -8.63
CA PRO A 87 -13.84 -19.22 -8.43
C PRO A 87 -14.84 -19.25 -7.28
N ASN A 88 -14.68 -18.42 -6.25
CA ASN A 88 -15.53 -18.40 -5.05
C ASN A 88 -16.78 -17.54 -5.19
N TRP A 89 -16.88 -16.71 -6.25
CA TRP A 89 -17.93 -15.71 -6.41
C TRP A 89 -18.60 -15.81 -7.78
N THR A 90 -19.87 -15.40 -7.84
CA THR A 90 -20.60 -15.11 -9.07
C THR A 90 -20.61 -13.60 -9.27
N ILE A 91 -20.42 -13.13 -10.50
CA ILE A 91 -20.27 -11.71 -10.81
C ILE A 91 -21.49 -11.25 -11.59
N ASP A 92 -22.07 -10.13 -11.18
CA ASP A 92 -23.09 -9.39 -11.90
C ASP A 92 -22.60 -7.96 -12.19
N LYS A 93 -22.86 -7.46 -13.41
CA LYS A 93 -22.56 -6.09 -13.81
C LYS A 93 -23.87 -5.37 -14.06
N GLN A 94 -24.13 -4.34 -13.26
CA GLN A 94 -25.33 -3.54 -13.41
C GLN A 94 -24.99 -2.28 -14.18
N MET A 95 -25.68 -2.10 -15.31
CA MET A 95 -25.48 -0.95 -16.19
C MET A 95 -26.20 0.28 -15.62
N ALA A 96 -25.58 1.44 -15.78
CA ALA A 96 -26.14 2.74 -15.44
C ALA A 96 -26.05 3.67 -16.66
N PRO A 97 -27.07 4.53 -16.90
CA PRO A 97 -27.05 5.45 -18.02
C PRO A 97 -25.94 6.50 -17.87
N LEU A 98 -25.30 6.85 -18.97
CA LEU A 98 -24.40 8.00 -19.03
C LEU A 98 -25.22 9.29 -19.20
N ALA A 99 -24.80 10.35 -18.51
CA ALA A 99 -25.43 11.67 -18.66
C ALA A 99 -25.34 12.19 -20.11
N LYS A 100 -24.26 11.84 -20.82
CA LYS A 100 -24.07 12.08 -22.25
C LYS A 100 -23.41 10.84 -22.86
N PRO A 101 -23.85 10.38 -24.05
CA PRO A 101 -23.15 9.32 -24.75
C PRO A 101 -21.68 9.68 -24.97
N ILE A 102 -20.80 8.69 -24.81
CA ILE A 102 -19.37 8.83 -25.06
C ILE A 102 -19.00 7.95 -26.26
N THR A 103 -17.90 8.30 -26.92
CA THR A 103 -17.31 7.46 -27.97
C THR A 103 -16.14 6.70 -27.36
N ASP A 104 -16.13 5.38 -27.50
CA ASP A 104 -15.03 4.56 -27.03
C ASP A 104 -13.81 4.62 -27.99
N SER A 105 -12.74 3.90 -27.65
CA SER A 105 -11.54 3.83 -28.48
C SER A 105 -11.74 3.19 -29.86
N HIS A 106 -12.85 2.49 -30.07
CA HIS A 106 -13.21 1.82 -31.32
C HIS A 106 -14.20 2.63 -32.18
N GLY A 107 -14.62 3.80 -31.70
CA GLY A 107 -15.57 4.67 -32.39
C GLY A 107 -17.04 4.33 -32.12
N GLU A 108 -17.33 3.43 -31.18
CA GLU A 108 -18.70 3.06 -30.82
C GLU A 108 -19.27 4.05 -29.82
N GLN A 109 -20.55 4.40 -29.97
CA GLN A 109 -21.25 5.25 -29.01
C GLN A 109 -21.79 4.42 -27.86
N LEU A 110 -21.32 4.70 -26.66
CA LEU A 110 -21.81 4.11 -25.42
C LEU A 110 -22.79 5.07 -24.75
N ALA A 111 -24.01 4.60 -24.49
CA ALA A 111 -25.04 5.33 -23.74
C ALA A 111 -25.13 4.90 -22.28
N GLU A 112 -24.47 3.80 -21.91
CA GLU A 112 -24.47 3.21 -20.58
C GLU A 112 -23.04 2.80 -20.20
N ARG A 113 -22.77 2.78 -18.90
CA ARG A 113 -21.52 2.27 -18.29
C ARG A 113 -21.87 1.25 -17.22
N VAL A 114 -20.88 0.53 -16.70
CA VAL A 114 -21.07 -0.27 -15.49
C VAL A 114 -21.18 0.69 -14.30
N GLY A 115 -22.34 0.73 -13.66
CA GLY A 115 -22.59 1.54 -12.46
C GLY A 115 -22.27 0.79 -11.17
N THR A 116 -22.50 -0.53 -11.18
CA THR A 116 -22.26 -1.38 -10.01
C THR A 116 -21.70 -2.73 -10.45
N VAL A 117 -20.74 -3.25 -9.69
CA VAL A 117 -20.27 -4.63 -9.80
C VAL A 117 -20.64 -5.37 -8.53
N VAL A 118 -21.36 -6.49 -8.65
CA VAL A 118 -21.76 -7.31 -7.50
C VAL A 118 -21.04 -8.65 -7.56
N TYR A 119 -20.37 -9.00 -6.47
CA TYR A 119 -19.80 -10.32 -6.23
C TYR A 119 -20.68 -11.03 -5.21
N THR A 120 -21.34 -12.11 -5.62
CA THR A 120 -22.13 -12.97 -4.72
C THR A 120 -21.37 -14.26 -4.41
N ALA A 121 -21.16 -14.55 -3.14
CA ALA A 121 -20.40 -15.71 -2.70
C ALA A 121 -21.15 -17.00 -3.08
N LYS A 122 -20.45 -17.96 -3.70
CA LYS A 122 -21.02 -19.30 -3.96
C LYS A 122 -21.16 -20.12 -2.69
N THR A 123 -20.31 -19.82 -1.71
CA THR A 123 -20.39 -20.29 -0.33
C THR A 123 -20.07 -19.09 0.54
N PRO A 124 -20.91 -18.75 1.54
CA PRO A 124 -20.67 -17.58 2.38
C PRO A 124 -19.24 -17.59 2.96
N LEU A 125 -18.56 -16.45 2.87
CA LEU A 125 -17.23 -16.28 3.43
C LEU A 125 -17.36 -16.18 4.95
N ALA A 126 -16.94 -17.23 5.65
CA ALA A 126 -16.99 -17.29 7.10
C ALA A 126 -16.14 -16.18 7.74
N ASP A 127 -16.59 -15.70 8.90
CA ASP A 127 -15.84 -14.72 9.68
C ASP A 127 -14.44 -15.23 10.06
N GLY A 128 -13.49 -14.31 10.14
CA GLY A 128 -12.07 -14.61 10.39
C GLY A 128 -11.30 -15.17 9.18
N TYR A 129 -11.95 -15.35 8.03
CA TYR A 129 -11.31 -15.65 6.76
C TYR A 129 -11.32 -14.42 5.85
N ARG A 130 -10.20 -14.21 5.15
CA ARG A 130 -10.03 -13.11 4.20
C ARG A 130 -10.16 -13.63 2.77
N ASP A 131 -10.86 -12.89 1.93
CA ASP A 131 -10.87 -13.10 0.47
C ASP A 131 -10.55 -11.78 -0.27
N THR A 132 -10.28 -11.88 -1.57
CA THR A 132 -10.01 -10.75 -2.43
C THR A 132 -10.77 -10.89 -3.75
N VAL A 133 -11.46 -9.84 -4.14
CA VAL A 133 -12.07 -9.69 -5.46
C VAL A 133 -11.39 -8.56 -6.20
N SER A 134 -11.33 -8.62 -7.52
CA SER A 134 -10.63 -7.61 -8.30
C SER A 134 -11.32 -7.32 -9.61
N PHE A 135 -11.19 -6.09 -10.06
CA PHE A 135 -11.62 -5.67 -11.38
C PHE A 135 -10.64 -4.67 -11.97
N GLN A 136 -10.44 -4.75 -13.29
CA GLN A 136 -9.65 -3.78 -14.03
C GLN A 136 -10.52 -2.59 -14.40
N VAL A 137 -9.98 -1.39 -14.23
CA VAL A 137 -10.56 -0.13 -14.71
C VAL A 137 -9.51 0.67 -15.47
N GLN A 138 -9.96 1.65 -16.25
CA GLN A 138 -9.10 2.73 -16.71
C GLN A 138 -9.34 3.95 -15.82
N LEU A 139 -8.29 4.47 -15.20
CA LEU A 139 -8.38 5.73 -14.46
C LEU A 139 -8.60 6.89 -15.44
N PRO A 140 -9.43 7.89 -15.13
CA PRO A 140 -9.67 9.00 -16.04
C PRO A 140 -8.37 9.79 -16.29
N ALA A 141 -8.14 10.19 -17.54
CA ALA A 141 -6.92 10.93 -17.92
C ALA A 141 -6.86 12.34 -17.32
N ASP A 142 -8.01 12.92 -16.99
CA ASP A 142 -8.17 14.26 -16.39
C ASP A 142 -8.39 14.21 -14.88
N ALA A 143 -8.06 13.09 -14.22
CA ALA A 143 -8.29 12.88 -12.80
C ALA A 143 -7.06 13.07 -11.91
N GLU A 144 -5.92 13.54 -12.43
CA GLU A 144 -4.74 13.84 -11.59
C GLU A 144 -5.12 14.68 -10.35
N GLY A 145 -4.71 14.20 -9.17
CA GLY A 145 -4.99 14.83 -7.88
C GLY A 145 -6.41 14.60 -7.34
N LYS A 146 -7.30 13.96 -8.10
CA LYS A 146 -8.65 13.59 -7.64
C LYS A 146 -8.59 12.30 -6.80
N THR A 147 -9.52 12.18 -5.87
CA THR A 147 -9.76 10.94 -5.11
C THR A 147 -11.01 10.29 -5.67
N LEU A 148 -10.87 9.08 -6.19
CA LEU A 148 -11.98 8.24 -6.62
C LEU A 148 -12.43 7.40 -5.43
N VAL A 149 -13.72 7.45 -5.09
CA VAL A 149 -14.31 6.73 -3.96
C VAL A 149 -15.09 5.54 -4.50
N PHE A 150 -14.88 4.36 -3.93
CA PHE A 150 -15.57 3.13 -4.31
C PHE A 150 -16.40 2.63 -3.13
N PRO A 151 -17.62 3.15 -2.92
CA PRO A 151 -18.50 2.65 -1.87
C PRO A 151 -18.73 1.13 -2.01
N VAL A 152 -18.72 0.43 -0.88
CA VAL A 152 -18.95 -1.02 -0.85
C VAL A 152 -20.05 -1.36 0.15
N THR A 153 -21.10 -2.00 -0.32
CA THR A 153 -22.07 -2.66 0.56
C THR A 153 -21.68 -4.12 0.73
N GLN A 154 -21.37 -4.51 1.97
CA GLN A 154 -21.10 -5.88 2.38
C GLN A 154 -22.35 -6.48 3.02
N THR A 155 -23.00 -7.42 2.33
CA THR A 155 -24.14 -8.14 2.87
C THR A 155 -23.68 -9.46 3.46
N CYS A 156 -24.21 -9.80 4.63
CA CYS A 156 -23.92 -11.04 5.33
C CYS A 156 -25.19 -11.88 5.50
N GLU A 157 -25.07 -13.10 6.04
CA GLU A 157 -26.26 -13.93 6.33
C GLU A 157 -27.19 -13.23 7.34
N VAL A 158 -26.60 -12.48 8.27
CA VAL A 158 -27.29 -11.62 9.23
C VAL A 158 -26.65 -10.24 9.17
N GLY A 159 -27.44 -9.24 8.81
CA GLY A 159 -27.00 -7.85 8.77
C GLY A 159 -26.20 -7.47 7.52
N GLN A 160 -25.65 -6.26 7.58
CA GLN A 160 -24.95 -5.60 6.50
C GLN A 160 -24.03 -4.53 7.07
N THR A 161 -22.94 -4.24 6.36
CA THR A 161 -22.06 -3.10 6.63
C THR A 161 -21.88 -2.29 5.34
N ASP A 162 -22.08 -0.98 5.43
CA ASP A 162 -21.98 -0.06 4.30
C ASP A 162 -20.70 0.77 4.42
N TRP A 163 -19.65 0.33 3.73
CA TRP A 163 -18.35 0.99 3.62
C TRP A 163 -18.47 2.21 2.68
N THR A 164 -19.06 3.28 3.19
CA THR A 164 -19.52 4.45 2.40
C THR A 164 -19.01 5.79 2.94
N ASP A 165 -18.40 5.82 4.12
CA ASP A 165 -17.93 7.05 4.74
C ASP A 165 -16.77 7.68 3.96
N VAL A 166 -16.81 9.00 3.78
CA VAL A 166 -15.77 9.78 3.11
C VAL A 166 -15.23 10.82 4.08
N ALA A 167 -13.90 10.90 4.19
CA ALA A 167 -13.22 11.82 5.09
C ALA A 167 -13.52 13.28 4.70
N LYS A 168 -13.87 14.09 5.70
CA LYS A 168 -14.00 15.55 5.56
C LYS A 168 -12.65 16.22 5.79
N ASP A 169 -12.57 17.53 5.51
CA ASP A 169 -11.36 18.32 5.73
C ASP A 169 -10.81 18.13 7.16
N GLY A 170 -9.56 17.66 7.24
CA GLY A 170 -8.86 17.42 8.51
C GLY A 170 -9.16 16.06 9.17
N GLN A 171 -9.97 15.19 8.55
CA GLN A 171 -10.17 13.81 8.97
C GLN A 171 -9.29 12.85 8.15
N THR A 172 -9.01 11.71 8.76
CA THR A 172 -8.33 10.56 8.17
C THR A 172 -9.29 9.36 8.13
N GLU A 173 -8.89 8.30 7.44
CA GLU A 173 -9.67 7.06 7.40
C GLU A 173 -9.95 6.48 8.81
N ASP A 174 -8.99 6.63 9.73
CA ASP A 174 -9.11 6.16 11.11
C ASP A 174 -10.17 6.91 11.93
N ASP A 175 -10.64 8.07 11.45
CA ASP A 175 -11.70 8.86 12.08
C ASP A 175 -13.11 8.41 11.64
N LEU A 176 -13.21 7.49 10.68
CA LEU A 176 -14.45 7.03 10.07
C LEU A 176 -14.86 5.66 10.61
N GLU A 177 -16.17 5.43 10.70
CA GLU A 177 -16.72 4.17 11.25
C GLU A 177 -16.77 3.08 10.18
N SER A 178 -17.12 3.45 8.94
CA SER A 178 -17.17 2.53 7.80
C SER A 178 -16.63 3.22 6.54
N PRO A 179 -15.30 3.47 6.50
CA PRO A 179 -14.69 4.19 5.38
C PRO A 179 -14.86 3.45 4.06
N ALA A 180 -15.23 4.19 3.02
CA ALA A 180 -15.21 3.69 1.67
C ALA A 180 -13.77 3.52 1.17
N PRO A 181 -13.45 2.45 0.43
CA PRO A 181 -12.19 2.35 -0.28
C PRO A 181 -11.97 3.54 -1.23
N VAL A 182 -10.77 4.11 -1.22
CA VAL A 182 -10.42 5.26 -2.06
C VAL A 182 -9.14 5.02 -2.88
N VAL A 183 -9.11 5.61 -4.08
CA VAL A 183 -7.92 5.65 -4.94
C VAL A 183 -7.61 7.10 -5.27
N VAL A 184 -6.45 7.58 -4.80
CA VAL A 184 -5.93 8.90 -5.19
C VAL A 184 -5.20 8.75 -6.52
N VAL A 185 -5.64 9.51 -7.52
CA VAL A 185 -5.07 9.47 -8.87
C VAL A 185 -3.84 10.36 -8.91
N THR A 186 -2.71 9.78 -9.30
CA THR A 186 -1.42 10.46 -9.46
C THR A 186 -1.27 10.99 -10.90
N ALA A 187 -0.24 11.81 -11.12
CA ALA A 187 0.08 12.32 -12.45
C ALA A 187 0.25 11.18 -13.46
N ALA A 188 -0.11 11.44 -14.72
CA ALA A 188 0.13 10.49 -15.80
C ALA A 188 1.64 10.18 -15.92
N GLU A 189 1.98 8.93 -16.23
CA GLU A 189 3.37 8.58 -16.56
C GLU A 189 3.75 9.13 -17.94
N ALA A 190 4.97 9.62 -18.08
CA ALA A 190 5.45 10.17 -19.34
C ALA A 190 5.86 9.04 -20.32
N GLY A 191 4.94 8.66 -21.21
CA GLY A 191 5.13 7.64 -22.28
C GLY A 191 4.98 6.21 -21.75
N ASP A 192 4.24 5.28 -22.36
CA ASP A 192 4.17 4.95 -23.78
C ASP A 192 2.81 5.21 -24.42
N HIS A 193 2.80 6.08 -25.44
CA HIS A 193 1.71 6.09 -26.40
C HIS A 193 1.82 4.81 -27.25
N HIS A 194 0.97 3.82 -26.99
CA HIS A 194 0.66 2.78 -27.99
C HIS A 194 -0.19 3.39 -29.13
N GLY A 195 0.40 4.36 -29.83
CA GLY A 195 -0.10 4.86 -31.11
C GLY A 195 0.33 3.89 -32.19
N GLY A 196 -0.63 3.15 -32.75
CA GLY A 196 -0.40 2.26 -33.87
C GLY A 196 0.25 3.02 -35.03
N ALA A 197 1.50 2.69 -35.32
CA ALA A 197 2.12 3.07 -36.58
C ALA A 197 1.48 2.22 -37.68
N ALA A 198 0.79 2.90 -38.60
CA ALA A 198 0.48 2.35 -39.91
C ALA A 198 1.79 1.85 -40.55
N MET A 199 1.86 0.56 -40.85
CA MET A 199 2.92 0.00 -41.68
C MET A 199 2.47 0.11 -43.14
N ASP A 200 3.00 1.12 -43.82
CA ASP A 200 3.26 1.06 -45.25
C ASP A 200 4.75 0.77 -45.47
N ASP A 201 4.99 -0.16 -46.40
CA ASP A 201 6.14 -0.29 -47.30
C ASP A 201 7.30 -1.25 -46.97
N ASP A 202 7.67 -1.91 -48.06
CA ASP A 202 8.67 -2.93 -48.31
C ASP A 202 10.12 -2.53 -48.00
N GLY A 203 11.00 -3.53 -47.84
CA GLY A 203 12.42 -3.38 -48.22
C GLY A 203 13.48 -3.82 -47.21
N ASP A 204 13.87 -5.10 -47.33
CA ASP A 204 15.20 -5.71 -47.20
C ASP A 204 16.35 -4.99 -46.46
N GLY A 205 16.82 -5.64 -45.38
CA GLY A 205 18.23 -5.95 -45.11
C GLY A 205 19.24 -4.81 -44.84
N ASP A 206 19.62 -4.63 -43.57
CA ASP A 206 21.03 -4.76 -43.12
C ASP A 206 21.12 -4.74 -41.58
N HIS A 207 21.87 -5.69 -41.03
CA HIS A 207 22.16 -5.78 -39.61
C HIS A 207 23.39 -4.92 -39.29
N THR A 208 23.20 -3.82 -38.56
CA THR A 208 24.30 -3.18 -37.84
C THR A 208 23.89 -2.92 -36.39
N GLU A 209 24.48 -3.70 -35.50
CA GLU A 209 24.36 -3.60 -34.05
C GLU A 209 25.18 -2.39 -33.56
N ALA A 210 24.50 -1.35 -33.10
CA ALA A 210 25.10 -0.25 -32.35
C ALA A 210 24.44 -0.19 -30.97
N ALA A 211 25.13 -0.76 -29.98
CA ALA A 211 24.74 -0.71 -28.58
C ALA A 211 24.73 0.75 -28.09
N ALA A 212 23.54 1.30 -27.87
CA ALA A 212 23.35 2.51 -27.10
C ALA A 212 23.36 2.13 -25.60
N ALA A 213 24.43 2.51 -24.91
CA ALA A 213 24.54 2.36 -23.47
C ALA A 213 23.46 3.19 -22.76
N THR A 214 22.52 2.50 -22.10
CA THR A 214 21.57 3.13 -21.19
C THR A 214 22.19 3.25 -19.80
N ASP A 215 21.93 4.39 -19.15
CA ASP A 215 22.45 4.87 -17.86
C ASP A 215 21.97 4.05 -16.63
N ALA A 216 21.64 2.77 -16.82
CA ALA A 216 21.15 1.86 -15.78
C ALA A 216 22.28 1.31 -14.87
N GLY A 217 23.55 1.55 -15.22
CA GLY A 217 24.70 1.01 -14.49
C GLY A 217 25.13 1.81 -13.27
N THR A 218 24.92 3.14 -13.27
CA THR A 218 25.52 4.02 -12.25
C THR A 218 24.83 3.91 -10.90
N THR A 219 23.50 3.76 -10.89
CA THR A 219 22.68 3.63 -9.67
C THR A 219 22.79 2.24 -9.01
N ASP A 220 22.88 1.16 -9.78
CA ASP A 220 23.09 -0.21 -9.26
C ASP A 220 24.48 -0.35 -8.61
N VAL A 221 25.52 0.26 -9.19
CA VAL A 221 26.87 0.24 -8.63
C VAL A 221 26.95 1.07 -7.35
N LEU A 222 26.37 2.28 -7.31
CA LEU A 222 26.34 3.10 -6.09
C LEU A 222 25.56 2.41 -4.97
N GLY A 223 24.41 1.79 -5.30
CA GLY A 223 23.59 1.05 -4.35
C GLY A 223 24.33 -0.14 -3.73
N ARG A 224 25.06 -0.91 -4.54
CA ARG A 224 25.87 -2.04 -4.05
C ARG A 224 27.05 -1.60 -3.19
N VAL A 225 27.76 -0.53 -3.59
CA VAL A 225 28.89 0.00 -2.81
C VAL A 225 28.44 0.51 -1.45
N LEU A 226 27.33 1.26 -1.40
CA LEU A 226 26.76 1.74 -0.14
C LEU A 226 26.23 0.57 0.72
N GLY A 227 25.60 -0.44 0.11
CA GLY A 227 25.13 -1.63 0.80
C GLY A 227 26.27 -2.43 1.45
N ILE A 228 27.37 -2.65 0.73
CA ILE A 228 28.55 -3.36 1.25
C ILE A 228 29.23 -2.54 2.36
N ALA A 229 29.39 -1.22 2.16
CA ALA A 229 29.98 -0.34 3.17
C ALA A 229 29.15 -0.35 4.47
N GLY A 230 27.82 -0.30 4.37
CA GLY A 230 26.92 -0.41 5.52
C GLY A 230 27.06 -1.73 6.28
N LEU A 231 27.21 -2.84 5.56
CA LEU A 231 27.37 -4.18 6.15
C LEU A 231 28.70 -4.30 6.93
N VAL A 232 29.78 -3.75 6.39
CA VAL A 232 31.10 -3.72 7.06
C VAL A 232 31.06 -2.90 8.34
N VAL A 233 30.45 -1.71 8.30
CA VAL A 233 30.29 -0.86 9.48
C VAL A 233 29.41 -1.53 10.54
N GLY A 234 28.30 -2.17 10.11
CA GLY A 234 27.43 -2.93 10.99
C GLY A 234 28.14 -4.10 11.68
N ALA A 235 28.94 -4.87 10.94
CA ALA A 235 29.72 -5.97 11.48
C ALA A 235 30.77 -5.49 12.51
N ALA A 236 31.47 -4.39 12.22
CA ALA A 236 32.43 -3.79 13.15
C ALA A 236 31.73 -3.33 14.46
N GLY A 237 30.55 -2.73 14.35
CA GLY A 237 29.74 -2.34 15.51
C GLY A 237 29.36 -3.54 16.39
N ILE A 238 28.97 -4.67 15.80
CA ILE A 238 28.63 -5.90 16.53
C ILE A 238 29.85 -6.45 17.29
N VAL A 239 31.03 -6.46 16.65
CA VAL A 239 32.28 -6.95 17.28
C VAL A 239 32.67 -6.06 18.47
N ILE A 240 32.59 -4.74 18.31
CA ILE A 240 32.90 -3.79 19.39
C ILE A 240 31.92 -3.98 20.56
N ALA A 241 30.63 -4.07 20.28
CA ALA A 241 29.60 -4.29 21.31
C ALA A 241 29.80 -5.63 22.05
N ALA A 242 30.16 -6.70 21.33
CA ALA A 242 30.43 -8.00 21.93
C ALA A 242 31.69 -7.99 22.82
N SER A 243 32.74 -7.28 22.41
CA SER A 243 33.98 -7.15 23.20
C SER A 243 33.77 -6.34 24.48
N ALA A 244 32.99 -5.24 24.41
CA ALA A 244 32.64 -4.42 25.57
C ALA A 244 31.78 -5.19 26.58
N ARG A 245 30.83 -6.01 26.11
CA ARG A 245 30.02 -6.90 26.98
C ARG A 245 30.86 -7.96 27.69
N ARG A 246 31.87 -8.53 27.02
CA ARG A 246 32.79 -9.50 27.63
C ARG A 246 33.68 -8.85 28.70
N ALA A 247 34.27 -7.70 28.40
CA ALA A 247 35.09 -6.95 29.37
C ALA A 247 34.30 -6.55 30.64
N ALA A 248 33.03 -6.13 30.48
CA ALA A 248 32.16 -5.81 31.61
C ALA A 248 31.78 -7.06 32.45
N SER A 249 31.69 -8.22 31.82
CA SER A 249 31.38 -9.49 32.49
C SER A 249 32.57 -10.02 33.29
N ASP A 250 33.79 -9.88 32.76
CA ASP A 250 35.03 -10.27 33.46
C ASP A 250 35.32 -9.37 34.66
N ALA A 251 35.08 -8.05 34.54
CA ALA A 251 35.22 -7.10 35.64
C ALA A 251 34.24 -7.40 36.81
N LYS A 252 33.05 -7.93 36.52
CA LYS A 252 32.05 -8.32 37.53
C LYS A 252 32.35 -9.67 38.20
N ARG A 253 33.25 -10.48 37.62
CA ARG A 253 33.66 -11.79 38.16
C ARG A 253 34.86 -11.71 39.10
N GLN A 254 35.55 -10.57 39.12
CA GLN A 254 36.74 -10.30 39.94
C GLN A 254 36.46 -9.40 41.16
N ALA A 255 35.20 -8.98 41.35
CA ALA A 255 34.70 -8.26 42.52
C ALA A 255 33.83 -9.20 43.38
#